data_AF-A0A5B0BS91-F1
#
_entry.id   AF-A0A5B0BS91-F1
#
_cell.length_a   1.000
_cell.length_b   1.000
_cell.length_c   1.000
_cell.angle_alpha   90.00
_cell.angle_beta   90.00
_cell.angle_gamma   90.00
#
_symmetry.space_group_name_H-M   'P 1'
#
loop_
_entity.id
_entity.type
_entity.pdbx_description
1 polymer ?
#
loop_
_entity_poly.entity_id
_entity_poly.type
_entity_poly.pdbx_seq_one_letter_code
_entity_poly.pdbx_strand_id
1 'polypeptide(L)'
;MPDNLRNSIWYGSKSSKEEIEELKQLLLKISTEKDCILVINELLKVGDFSAKGLLIQLLNSSEEENVLNLGVRLFCSILTHEDLLETGNFEFLSNASEDTISTFASCAIDTMSYNVIPLLLVLLEDWEDTNIEVEIRNTLEIYLNYTKDIGENASVEEIGQLYNNLLKSIDDSLYYYFSEPSFPGALAKELIQASVASMNQSRPLGRDLIPTLLSIWSGVKCPVEYNTVINDEKFKQLLNYVEDLSEMDWKSGGKYFYGHLLNS
;
A
#
# COMPACT_ATOMS: atom_id res chain seq x y z
N MET A 1 -20.45 -10.45 -4.03
CA MET A 1 -19.30 -9.73 -4.63
C MET A 1 -18.02 -10.40 -4.16
N PRO A 2 -17.29 -11.12 -5.03
CA PRO A 2 -15.91 -11.50 -4.68
C PRO A 2 -14.87 -11.42 -5.83
N ASP A 3 -15.19 -10.88 -7.01
CA ASP A 3 -14.26 -10.88 -8.15
C ASP A 3 -13.42 -9.59 -8.30
N ASN A 4 -13.62 -8.59 -7.42
CA ASN A 4 -13.14 -7.21 -7.65
C ASN A 4 -11.85 -6.81 -6.91
N LEU A 5 -11.28 -7.65 -6.05
CA LEU A 5 -10.12 -7.23 -5.24
C LEU A 5 -8.77 -7.41 -5.95
N ARG A 6 -8.71 -8.20 -7.03
CA ARG A 6 -7.43 -8.56 -7.67
C ARG A 6 -6.87 -7.48 -8.61
N ASN A 7 -7.72 -6.60 -9.15
CA ASN A 7 -7.35 -5.67 -10.25
C ASN A 7 -7.87 -4.24 -10.07
N SER A 8 -8.33 -3.85 -8.88
CA SER A 8 -8.85 -2.50 -8.65
C SER A 8 -7.83 -1.62 -7.95
N ILE A 9 -7.81 -0.34 -8.28
CA ILE A 9 -6.98 0.68 -7.61
C ILE A 9 -7.37 0.91 -6.13
N TRP A 10 -8.40 0.22 -5.61
CA TRP A 10 -8.88 0.38 -4.24
C TRP A 10 -9.81 -0.76 -3.80
N TYR A 11 -10.12 -0.79 -2.50
CA TYR A 11 -10.94 -1.82 -1.84
C TYR A 11 -12.49 -1.66 -1.93
N GLY A 12 -12.97 -0.82 -2.84
CA GLY A 12 -14.40 -0.57 -3.07
C GLY A 12 -15.05 0.37 -2.05
N SER A 13 -16.28 0.84 -2.34
CA SER A 13 -16.99 1.81 -1.50
C SER A 13 -17.22 1.31 -0.07
N LYS A 14 -17.35 2.24 0.88
CA LYS A 14 -17.72 1.93 2.27
C LYS A 14 -19.13 1.33 2.34
N SER A 15 -19.28 0.26 3.12
CA SER A 15 -20.58 -0.25 3.52
C SER A 15 -21.33 0.72 4.44
N SER A 16 -22.66 0.61 4.42
CA SER A 16 -23.56 1.29 5.36
C SER A 16 -23.41 0.75 6.78
N LYS A 17 -23.91 1.49 7.77
CA LYS A 17 -23.83 1.08 9.19
C LYS A 17 -24.58 -0.23 9.43
N GLU A 18 -25.74 -0.39 8.81
CA GLU A 18 -26.57 -1.58 8.92
C GLU A 18 -25.83 -2.81 8.39
N GLU A 19 -25.19 -2.70 7.22
CA GLU A 19 -24.37 -3.78 6.64
C GLU A 19 -23.19 -4.15 7.55
N ILE A 20 -22.52 -3.16 8.16
CA ILE A 20 -21.39 -3.43 9.08
C ILE A 20 -21.83 -4.22 10.31
N GLU A 21 -22.98 -3.89 10.91
CA GLU A 21 -23.49 -4.63 12.07
C GLU A 21 -23.85 -6.07 11.70
N GLU A 22 -24.43 -6.29 10.51
CA GLU A 22 -24.67 -7.64 9.99
C GLU A 22 -23.36 -8.42 9.77
N LEU A 23 -22.34 -7.78 9.20
CA LEU A 23 -21.03 -8.38 8.96
C LEU A 23 -20.30 -8.74 10.27
N LYS A 24 -20.43 -7.92 11.33
CA LYS A 24 -19.91 -8.25 12.67
C LYS A 24 -20.54 -9.50 13.25
N GLN A 25 -21.85 -9.68 13.06
CA GLN A 25 -22.55 -10.90 13.48
C GLN A 25 -22.17 -12.10 12.61
N LEU A 26 -21.89 -11.87 11.33
CA LEU A 26 -21.43 -12.91 10.40
C LEU A 26 -20.06 -13.43 10.80
N LEU A 27 -19.14 -12.56 11.25
CA LEU A 27 -17.77 -12.92 11.62
C LEU A 27 -17.70 -14.05 12.67
N LEU A 28 -18.70 -14.15 13.55
CA LEU A 28 -18.83 -15.22 14.54
C LEU A 28 -19.22 -16.60 13.95
N LYS A 29 -19.62 -16.62 12.67
CA LYS A 29 -20.17 -17.77 11.95
C LYS A 29 -19.45 -18.05 10.62
N ILE A 30 -18.44 -17.27 10.27
CA ILE A 30 -17.68 -17.44 9.03
C ILE A 30 -17.00 -18.81 9.05
N SER A 31 -17.11 -19.52 7.93
CA SER A 31 -16.53 -20.85 7.75
C SER A 31 -15.44 -20.90 6.69
N THR A 32 -15.15 -19.79 6.00
CA THR A 32 -14.15 -19.74 4.93
C THR A 32 -13.19 -18.56 5.12
N GLU A 33 -11.93 -18.76 4.77
CA GLU A 33 -10.89 -17.73 4.82
C GLU A 33 -11.21 -16.55 3.90
N LYS A 34 -11.77 -16.86 2.72
CA LYS A 34 -12.23 -15.86 1.74
C LYS A 34 -13.33 -14.95 2.30
N ASP A 35 -14.33 -15.50 2.97
CA ASP A 35 -15.37 -14.65 3.57
C ASP A 35 -14.80 -13.84 4.74
N CYS A 36 -13.86 -14.42 5.50
CA CYS A 36 -13.18 -13.75 6.60
C CYS A 36 -12.47 -12.48 6.12
N ILE A 37 -11.62 -12.58 5.10
CA ILE A 37 -10.87 -11.42 4.59
C ILE A 37 -11.78 -10.34 3.99
N LEU A 38 -12.90 -10.74 3.36
CA LEU A 38 -13.88 -9.79 2.84
C LEU A 38 -14.54 -9.00 3.96
N VAL A 39 -14.92 -9.65 5.06
CA VAL A 39 -15.48 -8.96 6.23
C VAL A 39 -14.45 -8.05 6.88
N ILE A 40 -13.20 -8.52 7.06
CA ILE A 40 -12.10 -7.71 7.59
C ILE A 40 -11.94 -6.43 6.76
N ASN A 41 -11.93 -6.55 5.42
CA ASN A 41 -11.83 -5.40 4.53
C ASN A 41 -12.96 -4.37 4.77
N GLU A 42 -14.21 -4.81 4.88
CA GLU A 42 -15.34 -3.91 5.14
C GLU A 42 -15.23 -3.20 6.49
N LEU A 43 -14.78 -3.91 7.54
CA LEU A 43 -14.56 -3.33 8.87
C LEU A 43 -13.45 -2.27 8.87
N LEU A 44 -12.34 -2.53 8.20
CA LEU A 44 -11.23 -1.58 8.09
C LEU A 44 -11.64 -0.32 7.34
N LYS A 45 -12.47 -0.43 6.29
CA LYS A 45 -12.94 0.73 5.50
C LYS A 45 -13.78 1.72 6.31
N VAL A 46 -14.40 1.27 7.39
CA VAL A 46 -15.16 2.14 8.32
C VAL A 46 -14.35 2.53 9.57
N GLY A 47 -13.06 2.20 9.60
CA GLY A 47 -12.14 2.57 10.67
C GLY A 47 -12.13 1.61 11.86
N ASP A 48 -12.73 0.42 11.74
CA ASP A 48 -12.69 -0.60 12.79
C ASP A 48 -11.40 -1.42 12.69
N PHE A 49 -10.30 -0.82 13.14
CA PHE A 49 -8.97 -1.45 13.13
C PHE A 49 -8.78 -2.58 14.15
N SER A 50 -9.80 -2.89 14.98
CA SER A 50 -9.76 -4.07 15.85
C SER A 50 -9.67 -5.38 15.03
N ALA A 51 -10.13 -5.35 13.77
CA ALA A 51 -10.03 -6.46 12.84
C ALA A 51 -8.58 -6.76 12.37
N LYS A 52 -7.62 -5.86 12.61
CA LYS A 52 -6.21 -6.05 12.20
C LYS A 52 -5.59 -7.31 12.81
N GLY A 53 -5.89 -7.62 14.07
CA GLY A 53 -5.39 -8.84 14.71
C GLY A 53 -5.88 -10.11 14.01
N LEU A 54 -7.13 -10.10 13.53
CA LEU A 54 -7.69 -11.22 12.77
C LEU A 54 -7.06 -11.34 11.37
N LEU A 55 -6.71 -10.21 10.75
CA LEU A 55 -5.97 -10.19 9.48
C LEU A 55 -4.58 -10.84 9.62
N ILE A 56 -3.84 -10.49 10.68
CA ILE A 56 -2.53 -11.06 10.96
C ILE A 56 -2.64 -12.58 11.20
N GLN A 57 -3.62 -13.02 11.99
CA GLN A 57 -3.87 -14.44 12.18
C GLN A 57 -4.15 -15.16 10.87
N LEU A 58 -5.01 -14.58 10.02
CA LEU A 58 -5.34 -15.14 8.72
C LEU A 58 -4.10 -15.23 7.82
N LEU A 59 -3.26 -14.20 7.79
CA LEU A 59 -2.01 -14.20 7.03
C LEU A 59 -1.06 -15.32 7.48
N ASN A 60 -0.88 -15.50 8.79
CA ASN A 60 0.05 -16.49 9.33
C ASN A 60 -0.48 -17.93 9.29
N SER A 61 -1.78 -18.15 9.07
CA SER A 61 -2.39 -19.49 9.06
C SER A 61 -2.92 -19.96 7.71
N SER A 62 -3.20 -19.04 6.77
CA SER A 62 -3.84 -19.34 5.50
C SER A 62 -2.91 -20.13 4.58
N GLU A 63 -3.39 -21.22 4.01
CA GLU A 63 -2.74 -21.94 2.91
C GLU A 63 -3.29 -21.51 1.53
N GLU A 64 -4.37 -20.72 1.51
CA GLU A 64 -4.97 -20.21 0.27
C GLU A 64 -4.18 -18.99 -0.28
N GLU A 65 -3.39 -19.19 -1.33
CA GLU A 65 -2.55 -18.13 -1.95
C GLU A 65 -3.34 -16.87 -2.34
N ASN A 66 -4.57 -17.02 -2.85
CA ASN A 66 -5.40 -15.85 -3.20
C ASN A 66 -5.82 -15.03 -1.95
N VAL A 67 -6.04 -15.70 -0.82
CA VAL A 67 -6.36 -15.04 0.45
C VAL A 67 -5.11 -14.35 0.98
N LEU A 68 -3.95 -15.03 0.96
CA LEU A 68 -2.67 -14.45 1.35
C LEU A 68 -2.34 -13.19 0.56
N ASN A 69 -2.37 -13.25 -0.76
CA ASN A 69 -2.03 -12.10 -1.61
C ASN A 69 -2.96 -10.90 -1.41
N LEU A 70 -4.25 -11.15 -1.20
CA LEU A 70 -5.18 -10.08 -0.85
C LEU A 70 -4.89 -9.53 0.56
N GLY A 71 -4.59 -10.42 1.50
CA GLY A 71 -4.26 -10.08 2.88
C GLY A 71 -3.02 -9.22 2.94
N VAL A 72 -1.98 -9.55 2.19
CA VAL A 72 -0.72 -8.80 2.11
C VAL A 72 -0.98 -7.38 1.60
N ARG A 73 -1.71 -7.22 0.50
CA ARG A 73 -2.07 -5.89 -0.05
C ARG A 73 -2.81 -5.04 0.99
N LEU A 74 -3.84 -5.62 1.60
CA LEU A 74 -4.65 -4.96 2.62
C LEU A 74 -3.79 -4.59 3.83
N PHE A 75 -2.95 -5.52 4.29
CA PHE A 75 -2.09 -5.35 5.43
C PHE A 75 -1.06 -4.23 5.20
N CYS A 76 -0.32 -4.25 4.09
CA CYS A 76 0.58 -3.17 3.69
C CYS A 76 -0.11 -1.79 3.66
N SER A 77 -1.38 -1.74 3.24
CA SER A 77 -2.18 -0.51 3.23
C SER A 77 -2.55 0.01 4.63
N ILE A 78 -2.60 -0.84 5.66
CA ILE A 78 -3.03 -0.48 7.02
C ILE A 78 -1.94 -0.60 8.11
N LEU A 79 -0.78 -1.14 7.76
CA LEU A 79 0.36 -1.32 8.66
C LEU A 79 0.83 0.02 9.23
N THR A 80 1.11 0.02 10.53
CA THR A 80 1.73 1.13 11.26
C THR A 80 3.24 0.90 11.43
N HIS A 81 3.95 1.91 11.96
CA HIS A 81 5.35 1.73 12.36
C HIS A 81 5.51 0.64 13.43
N GLU A 82 4.61 0.56 14.41
CA GLU A 82 4.66 -0.46 15.48
C GLU A 82 4.44 -1.86 14.93
N ASP A 83 3.48 -2.02 14.02
CA ASP A 83 3.19 -3.32 13.41
C ASP A 83 4.41 -3.87 12.63
N LEU A 84 5.23 -3.01 12.03
CA LEU A 84 6.45 -3.39 11.31
C LEU A 84 7.58 -3.85 12.22
N LEU A 85 7.57 -3.45 13.50
CA LEU A 85 8.58 -3.85 14.48
C LEU A 85 8.25 -5.19 15.14
N GLU A 86 7.01 -5.65 15.05
CA GLU A 86 6.56 -6.93 15.58
C GLU A 86 6.80 -8.05 14.55
N THR A 87 7.87 -8.82 14.74
CA THR A 87 8.26 -9.91 13.84
C THR A 87 7.18 -10.99 13.70
N GLY A 88 6.36 -11.21 14.74
CA GLY A 88 5.26 -12.17 14.70
C GLY A 88 4.19 -11.83 13.66
N ASN A 89 4.11 -10.57 13.21
CA ASN A 89 3.17 -10.15 12.17
C ASN A 89 3.53 -10.66 10.77
N PHE A 90 4.74 -11.18 10.58
CA PHE A 90 5.30 -11.53 9.27
C PHE A 90 5.71 -13.01 9.15
N GLU A 91 5.29 -13.88 10.07
CA GLU A 91 5.62 -15.32 10.05
C GLU A 91 5.24 -16.00 8.73
N PHE A 92 4.18 -15.52 8.07
CA PHE A 92 3.75 -16.00 6.76
C PHE A 92 4.84 -15.89 5.68
N LEU A 93 5.78 -14.94 5.79
CA LEU A 93 6.86 -14.76 4.82
C LEU A 93 7.89 -15.90 4.83
N SER A 94 8.08 -16.58 5.96
CA SER A 94 9.14 -17.59 6.09
C SER A 94 8.93 -18.83 5.22
N ASN A 95 7.68 -19.12 4.83
CA ASN A 95 7.35 -20.27 3.96
C ASN A 95 6.45 -19.84 2.78
N ALA A 96 6.42 -18.55 2.46
CA ALA A 96 5.58 -18.02 1.40
C ALA A 96 6.06 -18.47 0.01
N SER A 97 5.11 -18.57 -0.94
CA SER A 97 5.41 -18.81 -2.35
C SER A 97 6.12 -17.60 -2.98
N GLU A 98 6.81 -17.83 -4.11
CA GLU A 98 7.38 -16.75 -4.94
C GLU A 98 6.35 -15.64 -5.23
N ASP A 99 5.10 -16.01 -5.54
CA ASP A 99 4.01 -15.07 -5.84
C ASP A 99 3.61 -14.22 -4.61
N THR A 100 3.62 -14.84 -3.43
CA THR A 100 3.33 -14.14 -2.17
C THR A 100 4.46 -13.19 -1.78
N ILE A 101 5.72 -13.59 -1.94
CA ILE A 101 6.87 -12.70 -1.70
C ILE A 101 6.91 -11.56 -2.72
N SER A 102 6.66 -11.85 -4.00
CA SER A 102 6.52 -10.83 -5.05
C SER A 102 5.41 -9.82 -4.69
N THR A 103 4.26 -10.31 -4.22
CA THR A 103 3.16 -9.47 -3.77
C THR A 103 3.56 -8.62 -2.57
N PHE A 104 4.27 -9.18 -1.59
CA PHE A 104 4.75 -8.42 -0.44
C PHE A 104 5.75 -7.34 -0.84
N ALA A 105 6.77 -7.69 -1.61
CA ALA A 105 7.80 -6.76 -2.08
C ALA A 105 7.16 -5.59 -2.84
N SER A 106 6.28 -5.86 -3.79
CA SER A 106 5.59 -4.82 -4.57
C SER A 106 4.66 -3.94 -3.73
N CYS A 107 4.03 -4.47 -2.68
CA CYS A 107 3.15 -3.71 -1.80
C CYS A 107 3.88 -3.03 -0.64
N ALA A 108 5.16 -3.34 -0.39
CA ALA A 108 5.91 -2.76 0.73
C ALA A 108 6.08 -1.24 0.61
N ILE A 109 5.97 -0.68 -0.61
CA ILE A 109 5.88 0.77 -0.82
C ILE A 109 4.64 1.42 -0.19
N ASP A 110 3.52 0.69 -0.11
CA ASP A 110 2.27 1.18 0.50
C ASP A 110 2.40 1.30 2.02
N THR A 111 3.44 0.67 2.61
CA THR A 111 3.75 0.86 4.02
C THR A 111 4.18 2.30 4.32
N MET A 112 4.84 2.95 3.36
CA MET A 112 5.43 4.29 3.45
C MET A 112 6.32 4.51 4.68
N SER A 113 6.88 3.42 5.21
CA SER A 113 7.63 3.43 6.44
C SER A 113 9.00 2.84 6.19
N TYR A 114 10.02 3.59 6.58
CA TYR A 114 11.40 3.12 6.52
C TYR A 114 11.64 1.86 7.38
N ASN A 115 10.77 1.57 8.36
CA ASN A 115 10.84 0.35 9.17
C ASN A 115 10.56 -0.94 8.39
N VAL A 116 10.08 -0.86 7.14
CA VAL A 116 9.93 -2.05 6.27
C VAL A 116 11.27 -2.51 5.69
N ILE A 117 12.28 -1.63 5.62
CA ILE A 117 13.55 -1.90 4.94
C ILE A 117 14.30 -3.09 5.55
N PRO A 118 14.45 -3.23 6.89
CA PRO A 118 15.10 -4.42 7.46
C PRO A 118 14.46 -5.73 6.99
N LEU A 119 13.14 -5.79 6.87
CA LEU A 119 12.43 -6.96 6.38
C LEU A 119 12.70 -7.21 4.89
N LEU A 120 12.74 -6.15 4.07
CA LEU A 120 13.13 -6.25 2.65
C LEU A 120 14.57 -6.71 2.48
N LEU A 121 15.50 -6.30 3.36
CA LEU A 121 16.89 -6.74 3.32
C LEU A 121 17.02 -8.24 3.66
N VAL A 122 16.29 -8.73 4.66
CA VAL A 122 16.23 -10.17 4.97
C VAL A 122 15.68 -10.95 3.77
N LEU A 123 14.58 -10.49 3.18
CA LEU A 123 14.02 -11.12 1.98
C LEU A 123 15.01 -11.08 0.81
N LEU A 124 15.79 -10.01 0.67
CA LEU A 124 16.80 -9.91 -0.39
C LEU A 124 17.90 -10.96 -0.20
N GLU A 125 18.32 -11.25 1.03
CA GLU A 125 19.28 -12.34 1.33
C GLU A 125 18.70 -13.71 1.02
N ASP A 126 17.44 -13.95 1.39
CA ASP A 126 16.77 -15.25 1.20
C ASP A 126 16.44 -15.54 -0.27
N TRP A 127 16.22 -14.50 -1.08
CA TRP A 127 15.76 -14.59 -2.47
C TRP A 127 16.77 -14.09 -3.50
N GLU A 128 18.03 -13.88 -3.10
CA GLU A 128 19.14 -13.56 -4.02
C GLU A 128 19.24 -14.62 -5.14
N ASP A 129 19.61 -14.20 -6.35
CA ASP A 129 19.72 -15.03 -7.56
C ASP A 129 18.39 -15.64 -8.06
N THR A 130 17.24 -15.16 -7.56
CA THR A 130 15.91 -15.54 -8.06
C THR A 130 15.26 -14.40 -8.85
N ASN A 131 14.13 -14.67 -9.51
CA ASN A 131 13.38 -13.61 -10.19
C ASN A 131 12.90 -12.52 -9.21
N ILE A 132 12.64 -12.90 -7.95
CA ILE A 132 12.08 -12.03 -6.89
C ILE A 132 13.07 -10.96 -6.44
N GLU A 133 14.37 -11.20 -6.62
CA GLU A 133 15.43 -10.25 -6.28
C GLU A 133 15.17 -8.87 -6.90
N VAL A 134 14.71 -8.85 -8.17
CA VAL A 134 14.46 -7.63 -8.93
C VAL A 134 13.34 -6.81 -8.30
N GLU A 135 12.22 -7.43 -7.90
CA GLU A 135 11.12 -6.74 -7.23
C GLU A 135 11.53 -6.15 -5.87
N ILE A 136 12.31 -6.90 -5.08
CA ILE A 136 12.79 -6.42 -3.78
C ILE A 136 13.73 -5.23 -3.96
N ARG A 137 14.71 -5.33 -4.88
CA ARG A 137 15.65 -4.25 -5.19
C ARG A 137 14.95 -3.01 -5.73
N ASN A 138 13.97 -3.16 -6.62
CA ASN A 138 13.18 -2.03 -7.13
C ASN A 138 12.47 -1.29 -5.99
N THR A 139 11.96 -2.01 -4.99
CA THR A 139 11.29 -1.41 -3.84
C THR A 139 12.28 -0.68 -2.93
N LEU A 140 13.44 -1.31 -2.65
CA LEU A 140 14.53 -0.67 -1.91
C LEU A 140 15.05 0.59 -2.63
N GLU A 141 15.15 0.56 -3.96
CA GLU A 141 15.54 1.70 -4.77
C GLU A 141 14.57 2.87 -4.64
N ILE A 142 13.25 2.61 -4.52
CA ILE A 142 12.27 3.68 -4.31
C ILE A 142 12.45 4.36 -2.95
N TYR A 143 12.78 3.59 -1.90
CA TYR A 143 12.99 4.14 -0.56
C TYR A 143 14.33 4.87 -0.42
N LEU A 144 15.39 4.30 -0.98
CA LEU A 144 16.77 4.71 -0.69
C LEU A 144 17.46 5.42 -1.85
N ASN A 145 16.95 5.28 -3.09
CA ASN A 145 17.58 5.76 -4.31
C ASN A 145 19.08 5.36 -4.34
N TYR A 146 19.37 4.13 -3.93
CA TYR A 146 20.72 3.67 -3.57
C TYR A 146 21.60 3.48 -4.80
N THR A 147 21.00 3.15 -5.94
CA THR A 147 21.71 2.89 -7.20
C THR A 147 22.57 4.08 -7.62
N LYS A 148 22.11 5.30 -7.31
CA LYS A 148 22.85 6.54 -7.60
C LYS A 148 24.18 6.63 -6.83
N ASP A 149 24.22 6.11 -5.61
CA ASP A 149 25.33 6.32 -4.68
C ASP A 149 26.25 5.11 -4.58
N ILE A 150 25.69 3.89 -4.58
CA ILE A 150 26.42 2.63 -4.38
C ILE A 150 26.25 1.62 -5.54
N GLY A 151 25.49 1.97 -6.58
CA GLY A 151 25.35 1.17 -7.80
C GLY A 151 24.27 0.07 -7.74
N GLU A 152 23.90 -0.45 -8.91
CA GLU A 152 22.79 -1.43 -9.07
C GLU A 152 23.08 -2.77 -8.35
N ASN A 153 24.35 -3.18 -8.34
CA ASN A 153 24.81 -4.46 -7.76
C ASN A 153 25.25 -4.35 -6.30
N ALA A 154 24.77 -3.34 -5.56
CA ALA A 154 25.11 -3.17 -4.16
C ALA A 154 24.69 -4.39 -3.33
N SER A 155 25.58 -4.82 -2.45
CA SER A 155 25.32 -5.90 -1.49
C SER A 155 24.28 -5.49 -0.44
N VAL A 156 23.66 -6.47 0.20
CA VAL A 156 22.70 -6.24 1.31
C VAL A 156 23.35 -5.40 2.43
N GLU A 157 24.64 -5.65 2.73
CA GLU A 157 25.38 -4.90 3.75
C GLU A 157 25.54 -3.42 3.37
N GLU A 158 25.88 -3.12 2.10
CA GLU A 158 26.04 -1.74 1.62
C GLU A 158 24.70 -0.98 1.65
N ILE A 159 23.61 -1.63 1.23
CA ILE A 159 22.27 -1.03 1.29
C ILE A 159 21.85 -0.81 2.75
N GLY A 160 22.14 -1.76 3.65
CA GLY A 160 21.88 -1.64 5.08
C GLY A 160 22.66 -0.49 5.73
N GLN A 161 23.91 -0.26 5.32
CA GLN A 161 24.70 0.89 5.79
C GLN A 161 24.12 2.23 5.31
N LEU A 162 23.63 2.30 4.07
CA LEU A 162 22.94 3.49 3.55
C LEU A 162 21.68 3.79 4.35
N TYR A 163 20.85 2.77 4.59
CA TYR A 163 19.66 2.86 5.43
C TYR A 163 19.97 3.40 6.85
N ASN A 164 20.98 2.84 7.51
CA ASN A 164 21.41 3.30 8.84
C ASN A 164 21.86 4.77 8.86
N ASN A 165 22.39 5.28 7.75
CA ASN A 165 22.74 6.69 7.63
C ASN A 165 21.51 7.56 7.40
N LEU A 166 20.56 7.11 6.58
CA LEU A 166 19.30 7.80 6.34
C LEU A 166 18.50 8.00 7.64
N LEU A 167 18.41 6.96 8.48
CA LEU A 167 17.71 7.00 9.77
C LEU A 167 18.15 8.15 10.68
N LYS A 168 19.39 8.64 10.56
CA LYS A 168 19.91 9.75 11.37
C LYS A 168 19.34 11.11 10.97
N SER A 169 18.68 11.19 9.82
CA SER A 169 18.25 12.45 9.19
C SER A 169 16.74 12.56 8.97
N ILE A 170 16.00 11.45 9.16
CA ILE A 170 14.53 11.42 9.02
C ILE A 170 13.85 11.51 10.39
N ASP A 171 12.56 11.83 10.37
CA ASP A 171 11.67 11.74 11.52
C ASP A 171 10.96 10.39 11.45
N ASP A 172 11.31 9.46 12.35
CA ASP A 172 10.79 8.09 12.35
C ASP A 172 9.32 7.98 12.79
N SER A 173 8.71 9.10 13.21
CA SER A 173 7.28 9.18 13.50
C SER A 173 6.42 9.48 12.26
N LEU A 174 7.05 9.81 11.12
CA LEU A 174 6.35 10.18 9.88
C LEU A 174 6.43 9.05 8.84
N TYR A 175 5.40 9.01 8.00
CA TYR A 175 5.39 8.23 6.77
C TYR A 175 5.95 9.04 5.60
N TYR A 176 6.56 8.36 4.63
CA TYR A 176 7.30 8.96 3.52
C TYR A 176 6.90 8.38 2.17
N TYR A 177 6.83 9.25 1.16
CA TYR A 177 6.68 8.89 -0.25
C TYR A 177 7.84 9.50 -1.03
N PHE A 178 8.70 8.66 -1.62
CA PHE A 178 9.91 9.10 -2.35
C PHE A 178 10.75 10.14 -1.57
N SER A 179 11.12 9.82 -0.32
CA SER A 179 11.93 10.66 0.59
C SER A 179 11.27 11.94 1.14
N GLU A 180 10.03 12.25 0.75
CA GLU A 180 9.29 13.39 1.29
C GLU A 180 8.18 12.91 2.24
N PRO A 181 7.87 13.66 3.33
CA PRO A 181 6.74 13.32 4.19
C PRO A 181 5.46 13.15 3.38
N SER A 182 4.78 12.03 3.61
CA SER A 182 3.59 11.63 2.88
C SER A 182 2.51 12.72 2.96
N PHE A 183 1.97 13.13 1.81
CA PHE A 183 0.90 14.13 1.81
C PHE A 183 -0.01 13.99 0.59
N PRO A 184 -1.33 13.73 0.78
CA PRO A 184 -2.27 13.56 -0.32
C PRO A 184 -2.29 14.75 -1.29
N GLY A 185 -2.14 15.98 -0.79
CA GLY A 185 -2.09 17.18 -1.62
C GLY A 185 -0.87 17.23 -2.56
N ALA A 186 0.28 16.71 -2.13
CA ALA A 186 1.47 16.61 -2.98
C ALA A 186 1.27 15.57 -4.09
N LEU A 187 0.70 14.41 -3.73
CA LEU A 187 0.36 13.34 -4.67
C LEU A 187 -0.69 13.81 -5.70
N ALA A 188 -1.73 14.52 -5.26
CA ALA A 188 -2.76 15.09 -6.13
C ALA A 188 -2.17 16.10 -7.12
N LYS A 189 -1.25 16.96 -6.67
CA LYS A 189 -0.53 17.89 -7.55
C LYS A 189 0.29 17.17 -8.60
N GLU A 190 1.04 16.13 -8.22
CA GLU A 190 1.80 15.32 -9.17
C GLU A 190 0.87 14.63 -10.19
N LEU A 191 -0.26 14.09 -9.74
CA LEU A 191 -1.24 13.46 -10.63
C LEU A 191 -1.82 14.43 -11.66
N ILE A 192 -2.15 15.67 -11.26
CA ILE A 192 -2.60 16.72 -12.18
C ILE A 192 -1.51 17.02 -13.22
N GLN A 193 -0.25 17.19 -12.78
CA GLN A 193 0.86 17.48 -13.69
C GLN A 193 1.09 16.36 -14.69
N ALA A 194 1.10 15.10 -14.23
CA ALA A 194 1.21 13.92 -15.07
C ALA A 194 0.03 13.85 -16.07
N SER A 195 -1.18 14.20 -15.62
CA SER A 195 -2.38 14.20 -16.45
C SER A 195 -2.31 15.22 -17.58
N VAL A 196 -1.90 16.45 -17.27
CA VAL A 196 -1.69 17.51 -18.29
C VAL A 196 -0.61 17.10 -19.30
N ALA A 197 0.50 16.51 -18.83
CA ALA A 197 1.55 16.03 -19.72
C ALA A 197 1.05 14.92 -20.66
N SER A 198 0.26 13.97 -20.15
CA SER A 198 -0.35 12.90 -20.94
C SER A 198 -1.35 13.42 -21.97
N MET A 199 -2.19 14.40 -21.60
CA MET A 199 -3.10 15.09 -22.54
C MET A 199 -2.33 15.74 -23.69
N ASN A 200 -1.33 16.56 -23.37
CA ASN A 200 -0.55 17.31 -24.36
C ASN A 200 0.21 16.39 -25.33
N GLN A 201 0.65 15.23 -24.86
CA GLN A 201 1.38 14.25 -25.66
C GLN A 201 0.44 13.20 -26.30
N SER A 202 -0.87 13.30 -26.07
CA SER A 202 -1.88 12.33 -26.53
C SER A 202 -1.51 10.88 -26.20
N ARG A 203 -0.95 10.67 -25.01
CA ARG A 203 -0.57 9.35 -24.49
C ARG A 203 -1.40 8.99 -23.26
N PRO A 204 -1.60 7.69 -22.99
CA PRO A 204 -2.24 7.26 -21.74
C PRO A 204 -1.46 7.72 -20.50
N LEU A 205 -2.13 7.76 -19.34
CA LEU A 205 -1.48 8.00 -18.06
C LEU A 205 -0.54 6.84 -17.71
N GLY A 206 0.74 7.15 -17.48
CA GLY A 206 1.77 6.17 -17.13
C GLY A 206 1.99 6.02 -15.61
N ARG A 207 0.99 6.34 -14.79
CA ARG A 207 1.06 6.30 -13.32
C ARG A 207 -0.03 5.39 -12.76
N ASP A 208 0.35 4.41 -11.96
CA ASP A 208 -0.50 3.43 -11.29
C ASP A 208 -0.61 3.67 -9.78
N LEU A 209 0.52 3.98 -9.12
CA LEU A 209 0.61 4.08 -7.67
C LEU A 209 -0.16 5.28 -7.09
N ILE A 210 0.03 6.49 -7.63
CA ILE A 210 -0.60 7.70 -7.09
C ILE A 210 -2.15 7.63 -7.10
N PRO A 211 -2.81 7.27 -8.23
CA PRO A 211 -4.26 7.06 -8.23
C PRO A 211 -4.75 6.04 -7.20
N THR A 212 -3.98 4.96 -7.02
CA THR A 212 -4.29 3.88 -6.07
C THR A 212 -4.20 4.38 -4.63
N LEU A 213 -3.10 5.03 -4.26
CA LEU A 213 -2.89 5.62 -2.95
C LEU A 213 -3.98 6.63 -2.60
N LEU A 214 -4.27 7.58 -3.49
CA LEU A 214 -5.32 8.57 -3.25
C LEU A 214 -6.69 7.92 -3.06
N SER A 215 -6.98 6.86 -3.80
CA SER A 215 -8.24 6.11 -3.68
C SER A 215 -8.35 5.35 -2.36
N ILE A 216 -7.28 4.65 -1.96
CA ILE A 216 -7.21 3.92 -0.70
C ILE A 216 -7.27 4.89 0.49
N TRP A 217 -6.56 6.02 0.42
CA TRP A 217 -6.48 6.99 1.51
C TRP A 217 -7.78 7.75 1.72
N SER A 218 -8.46 8.15 0.66
CA SER A 218 -9.73 8.88 0.77
C SER A 218 -10.93 7.95 0.95
N GLY A 219 -10.85 6.72 0.46
CA GLY A 219 -12.03 5.89 0.29
C GLY A 219 -12.98 6.46 -0.77
N VAL A 220 -12.43 7.15 -1.78
CA VAL A 220 -13.15 7.62 -2.98
C VAL A 220 -12.32 7.23 -4.21
N LYS A 221 -12.92 6.53 -5.16
CA LYS A 221 -12.20 6.07 -6.36
C LYS A 221 -11.71 7.25 -7.21
N CYS A 222 -10.40 7.30 -7.46
CA CYS A 222 -9.81 8.23 -8.41
C CYS A 222 -10.39 8.02 -9.83
N PRO A 223 -10.77 9.08 -10.55
CA PRO A 223 -11.42 8.97 -11.86
C PRO A 223 -10.49 8.59 -13.01
N VAL A 224 -9.17 8.58 -12.75
CA VAL A 224 -8.10 8.20 -13.67
C VAL A 224 -7.22 7.13 -13.03
N GLU A 225 -6.72 6.20 -13.82
CA GLU A 225 -5.79 5.15 -13.42
C GLU A 225 -4.78 4.87 -14.54
N TYR A 226 -3.85 3.95 -14.33
CA TYR A 226 -2.88 3.55 -15.35
C TYR A 226 -3.57 3.21 -16.68
N ASN A 227 -2.96 3.60 -17.80
CA ASN A 227 -3.51 3.48 -19.15
C ASN A 227 -4.80 4.28 -19.44
N THR A 228 -5.27 5.14 -18.53
CA THR A 228 -6.39 6.03 -18.83
C THR A 228 -5.98 7.08 -19.88
N VAL A 229 -6.77 7.18 -20.96
CA VAL A 229 -6.66 8.29 -21.91
C VAL A 229 -7.40 9.50 -21.35
N ILE A 230 -6.67 10.59 -21.11
CA ILE A 230 -7.22 11.77 -20.45
C ILE A 230 -7.73 12.73 -21.52
N ASN A 231 -9.04 12.98 -21.51
CA ASN A 231 -9.71 14.02 -22.28
C ASN A 231 -10.21 15.14 -21.33
N ASP A 232 -10.82 16.20 -21.88
CA ASP A 232 -11.31 17.33 -21.07
C ASP A 232 -12.31 16.91 -19.98
N GLU A 233 -13.17 15.93 -20.27
CA GLU A 233 -14.14 15.41 -19.30
C GLU A 233 -13.45 14.68 -18.15
N LYS A 234 -12.51 13.78 -18.47
CA LYS A 234 -11.74 13.03 -17.46
C LYS A 234 -10.87 13.96 -16.63
N PHE A 235 -10.27 14.96 -17.26
CA PHE A 235 -9.50 15.97 -16.54
C PHE A 235 -10.40 16.79 -15.60
N LYS A 236 -11.60 17.18 -16.02
CA LYS A 236 -12.57 17.83 -15.14
C LYS A 236 -12.99 16.94 -13.96
N GLN A 237 -13.23 15.64 -14.20
CA GLN A 237 -13.51 14.69 -13.12
C GLN A 237 -12.35 14.62 -12.12
N LEU A 238 -11.10 14.60 -12.60
CA LEU A 238 -9.90 14.65 -11.76
C LEU A 238 -9.82 15.94 -10.93
N LEU A 239 -10.12 17.11 -11.52
CA LEU A 239 -10.11 18.37 -10.79
C LEU A 239 -11.15 18.38 -9.65
N ASN A 240 -12.37 17.92 -9.94
CA ASN A 240 -13.41 17.80 -8.90
C ASN A 240 -12.98 16.82 -7.81
N TYR A 241 -12.39 15.67 -8.18
CA TYR A 241 -11.87 14.71 -7.21
C TYR A 241 -10.81 15.32 -6.28
N VAL A 242 -9.89 16.13 -6.83
CA VAL A 242 -8.87 16.82 -6.04
C VAL A 242 -9.47 17.91 -5.15
N GLU A 243 -10.53 18.58 -5.59
CA GLU A 243 -11.29 19.52 -4.78
C GLU A 243 -11.92 18.80 -3.57
N ASP A 244 -12.61 17.68 -3.79
CA ASP A 244 -13.17 16.84 -2.72
C ASP A 244 -12.08 16.37 -1.73
N LEU A 245 -10.91 15.95 -2.24
CA LEU A 245 -9.77 15.59 -1.40
C LEU A 245 -9.31 16.77 -0.53
N SER A 246 -9.31 18.00 -1.06
CA SER A 246 -8.83 19.17 -0.33
C SER A 246 -9.70 19.56 0.86
N GLU A 247 -10.95 19.11 0.89
CA GLU A 247 -11.90 19.33 2.00
C GLU A 247 -11.71 18.33 3.15
N MET A 248 -10.91 17.27 2.96
CA MET A 248 -10.63 16.27 4.00
C MET A 248 -9.48 16.69 4.93
N ASP A 249 -9.50 16.17 6.15
CA ASP A 249 -8.50 16.50 7.18
C ASP A 249 -7.20 15.69 6.98
N TRP A 250 -6.22 16.31 6.33
CA TRP A 250 -4.89 15.71 6.11
C TRP A 250 -3.79 16.36 6.95
N LYS A 251 -2.94 15.50 7.52
CA LYS A 251 -1.66 15.82 8.14
C LYS A 251 -0.51 15.33 7.25
N SER A 252 0.49 16.18 7.07
CA SER A 252 1.75 15.82 6.44
C SER A 252 2.48 14.76 7.27
N GLY A 253 3.09 13.79 6.59
CA GLY A 253 3.71 12.62 7.20
C GLY A 253 2.71 11.62 7.79
N GLY A 254 1.42 11.77 7.52
CA GLY A 254 0.38 10.82 7.94
C GLY A 254 0.10 9.75 6.88
N LYS A 255 -0.27 8.56 7.32
CA LYS A 255 -0.80 7.48 6.46
C LYS A 255 -2.27 7.27 6.75
N TYR A 256 -3.06 7.02 5.72
CA TYR A 256 -4.51 6.94 5.83
C TYR A 256 -5.05 5.67 5.21
N PHE A 257 -6.19 5.23 5.72
CA PHE A 257 -7.01 4.21 5.09
C PHE A 257 -8.47 4.67 5.15
N TYR A 258 -9.08 4.91 3.99
CA TYR A 258 -10.49 5.28 3.86
C TYR A 258 -10.89 6.51 4.69
N GLY A 259 -10.04 7.53 4.75
CA GLY A 259 -10.23 8.78 5.49
C GLY A 259 -9.87 8.67 6.98
N HIS A 260 -9.40 7.51 7.43
CA HIS A 260 -8.96 7.29 8.80
C HIS A 260 -7.44 7.38 8.87
N LEU A 261 -6.92 8.28 9.72
CA LEU A 261 -5.50 8.37 10.03
C LEU A 261 -5.06 7.09 10.76
N LEU A 262 -4.01 6.46 10.26
CA LEU A 262 -3.34 5.34 10.91
C LEU A 262 -2.32 5.93 11.88
N ASN A 263 -2.65 5.91 13.16
CA ASN A 263 -1.72 6.36 14.19
C ASN A 263 -0.68 5.26 14.42
N SER A 264 0.57 5.69 14.59
CA SER A 264 1.65 4.87 15.13
C SER A 264 1.26 4.29 16.48
#